data_AF-A0A401YA12-F1
#
_entry.id   AF-A0A401YA12-F1
#
_cell.length_a   1.000
_cell.length_b   1.000
_cell.length_c   1.000
_cell.angle_alpha   90.00
_cell.angle_beta   90.00
_cell.angle_gamma   90.00
#
_symmetry.space_group_name_H-M   'P 1'
#
loop_
_entity.id
_entity.type
_entity.pdbx_description
1 polymer ?
#
loop_
_entity_poly.entity_id
_entity_poly.type
_entity_poly.pdbx_seq_one_letter_code
_entity_poly.pdbx_strand_id
1 'polypeptide(L)'
;MSFLAIPRLTGSHAGDLLSTMTRSVGLRPAAPWLPPGETLRARIFRHGLTPPVDVPWLDNGGVDDARVRLVSPLSLAGTSIAVTGLCLRVEQADGSVGDLVLRAPARPAWSPPSPRRAAREVVLVTESPYLSDAGPVSLRARQTGAESFELAGRVGEGDWQVFADLRISSRPCVGEEFEPLPEVNTLPGLEPLRASPFAS
;
A
#
# COMPACT_ATOMS: atom_id res chain seq x y z
N MET A 1 38.77 -62.73 -47.84
CA MET A 1 37.39 -62.30 -47.49
C MET A 1 37.40 -60.79 -47.31
N SER A 2 36.53 -60.13 -48.06
CA SER A 2 36.12 -58.72 -48.07
C SER A 2 35.97 -58.11 -46.66
N PHE A 3 36.11 -56.82 -46.38
CA PHE A 3 35.48 -55.66 -47.03
C PHE A 3 36.27 -54.36 -46.81
N LEU A 4 36.24 -53.51 -47.85
CA LEU A 4 36.49 -52.07 -47.83
C LEU A 4 35.39 -51.36 -47.03
N ALA A 5 35.73 -50.36 -46.20
CA ALA A 5 34.79 -49.38 -45.70
C ALA A 5 35.45 -48.00 -45.54
N ILE A 6 35.00 -47.05 -46.36
CA ILE A 6 35.07 -45.58 -46.27
C ILE A 6 33.66 -45.13 -46.73
N PRO A 7 33.03 -44.00 -46.31
CA PRO A 7 33.48 -42.83 -45.52
C PRO A 7 32.51 -42.40 -44.39
N ARG A 8 32.89 -41.36 -43.62
CA ARG A 8 32.13 -40.09 -43.52
C ARG A 8 32.87 -39.07 -42.66
N LEU A 9 33.43 -38.06 -43.34
CA LEU A 9 33.76 -36.75 -42.79
C LEU A 9 32.47 -35.93 -42.78
N THR A 10 32.06 -35.42 -41.62
CA THR A 10 31.08 -34.32 -41.55
C THR A 10 31.38 -33.43 -40.35
N GLY A 11 31.81 -32.21 -40.66
CA GLY A 11 31.22 -31.00 -40.07
C GLY A 11 31.65 -30.64 -38.65
N SER A 12 32.79 -29.96 -38.54
CA SER A 12 33.04 -29.00 -37.48
C SER A 12 32.16 -27.76 -37.74
N HIS A 13 31.28 -27.42 -36.81
CA HIS A 13 30.72 -26.07 -36.71
C HIS A 13 30.94 -25.56 -35.28
N ALA A 14 32.01 -24.78 -35.17
CA ALA A 14 32.22 -23.82 -34.11
C ALA A 14 31.05 -22.82 -34.13
N GLY A 15 30.24 -22.82 -33.08
CA GLY A 15 29.31 -21.75 -32.76
C GLY A 15 29.85 -21.04 -31.53
N ASP A 16 30.59 -19.97 -31.76
CA ASP A 16 31.16 -19.11 -30.72
C ASP A 16 30.08 -18.59 -29.78
N LEU A 17 30.27 -18.90 -28.49
CA LEU A 17 29.49 -18.37 -27.39
C LEU A 17 29.90 -16.91 -27.17
N LEU A 18 29.09 -15.98 -27.67
CA LEU A 18 29.12 -14.57 -27.25
C LEU A 18 28.70 -14.46 -25.78
N SER A 19 29.67 -14.63 -24.87
CA SER A 19 29.53 -14.30 -23.46
C SER A 19 29.62 -12.78 -23.29
N THR A 20 28.49 -12.10 -23.44
CA THR A 20 28.38 -10.69 -23.07
C THR A 20 28.33 -10.61 -21.54
N MET A 21 29.49 -10.36 -20.92
CA MET A 21 29.56 -9.97 -19.51
C MET A 21 29.00 -8.55 -19.34
N THR A 22 27.71 -8.44 -19.04
CA THR A 22 27.16 -7.21 -18.45
C THR A 22 27.61 -7.14 -16.99
N ARG A 23 28.60 -6.28 -16.70
CA ARG A 23 28.84 -5.80 -15.34
C ARG A 23 27.60 -5.06 -14.88
N SER A 24 26.77 -5.71 -14.08
CA SER A 24 25.76 -5.04 -13.28
C SER A 24 26.51 -4.17 -12.26
N VAL A 25 26.61 -2.88 -12.57
CA VAL A 25 26.80 -1.85 -11.55
C VAL A 25 25.74 -2.12 -10.49
N GLY A 26 26.19 -2.38 -9.26
CA GLY A 26 25.34 -2.76 -8.15
C GLY A 26 24.29 -1.70 -7.87
N LEU A 27 23.15 -1.81 -8.54
CA LEU A 27 21.89 -1.30 -8.05
C LEU A 27 21.69 -2.00 -6.73
N ARG A 28 21.91 -1.26 -5.64
CA ARG A 28 21.46 -1.64 -4.31
C ARG A 28 20.04 -2.16 -4.48
N PRO A 29 19.72 -3.42 -4.12
CA PRO A 29 18.34 -3.86 -4.07
C PRO A 29 17.59 -2.81 -3.28
N ALA A 30 16.56 -2.21 -3.88
CA ALA A 30 15.61 -1.42 -3.10
C ALA A 30 15.19 -2.30 -1.93
N ALA A 31 15.33 -1.76 -0.73
CA ALA A 31 15.11 -2.44 0.55
C ALA A 31 13.79 -3.26 0.55
N PRO A 32 13.71 -4.36 1.33
CA PRO A 32 12.72 -5.40 1.16
C PRO A 32 11.30 -4.83 1.18
N TRP A 33 10.59 -5.02 0.07
CA TRP A 33 9.17 -4.71 -0.03
C TRP A 33 8.40 -5.47 1.05
N LEU A 34 7.48 -4.79 1.73
CA LEU A 34 6.68 -5.41 2.78
C LEU A 34 5.80 -6.53 2.17
N PRO A 35 5.72 -7.71 2.81
CA PRO A 35 4.96 -8.83 2.29
C PRO A 35 3.46 -8.45 2.21
N PRO A 36 2.82 -8.54 1.04
CA PRO A 36 1.40 -8.30 0.93
C PRO A 36 0.61 -9.39 1.67
N GLY A 37 -0.54 -9.00 2.24
CA GLY A 37 -1.42 -9.92 2.97
C GLY A 37 -1.01 -10.21 4.40
N GLU A 38 0.23 -9.91 4.81
CA GLU A 38 0.66 -10.08 6.20
C GLU A 38 0.22 -8.91 7.09
N THR A 39 -0.11 -9.24 8.35
CA THR A 39 -0.36 -8.22 9.38
C THR A 39 0.97 -7.83 10.03
N LEU A 40 1.35 -6.57 9.86
CA LEU A 40 2.59 -5.99 10.37
C LEU A 40 2.30 -5.05 11.53
N ARG A 41 3.28 -4.86 12.41
CA ARG A 41 3.22 -3.81 13.43
C ARG A 41 3.47 -2.46 12.79
N ALA A 42 2.80 -1.43 13.28
CA ALA A 42 2.99 -0.06 12.82
C ALA A 42 2.80 0.92 13.98
N ARG A 43 3.16 2.17 13.72
CA ARG A 43 2.93 3.29 14.63
C ARG A 43 2.57 4.53 13.83
N ILE A 44 1.58 5.26 14.31
CA ILE A 44 1.13 6.52 13.74
C ILE A 44 1.65 7.65 14.63
N PHE A 45 2.36 8.60 14.03
CA PHE A 45 2.84 9.80 14.69
C PHE A 45 1.99 10.97 14.20
N ARG A 46 0.93 11.27 14.94
CA ARG A 46 0.03 12.40 14.64
C ARG A 46 0.67 13.69 15.13
N HIS A 47 0.76 14.66 14.26
CA HIS A 47 1.16 16.03 14.61
C HIS A 47 -0.03 16.98 14.66
N GLY A 48 -1.21 16.54 14.24
CA GLY A 48 -2.42 17.34 14.23
C GLY A 48 -2.55 18.18 12.95
N LEU A 49 -3.77 18.64 12.69
CA LEU A 49 -4.08 19.60 11.62
C LEU A 49 -3.88 21.05 12.10
N THR A 50 -3.55 21.94 11.16
CA THR A 50 -3.43 23.37 11.42
C THR A 50 -3.85 24.15 10.18
N PRO A 51 -5.03 24.79 10.19
CA PRO A 51 -5.99 24.89 11.30
C PRO A 51 -6.70 23.55 11.61
N PRO A 52 -7.24 23.36 12.83
CA PRO A 52 -8.06 22.20 13.16
C PRO A 52 -9.38 22.21 12.37
N VAL A 53 -9.98 21.02 12.20
CA VAL A 53 -11.20 20.79 11.41
C VAL A 53 -12.32 20.11 12.22
N ASP A 54 -12.28 20.22 13.54
CA ASP A 54 -13.23 19.65 14.50
C ASP A 54 -13.37 18.12 14.41
N VAL A 55 -12.27 17.43 14.09
CA VAL A 55 -12.16 15.97 14.09
C VAL A 55 -11.04 15.59 15.07
N PRO A 56 -11.36 15.20 16.32
CA PRO A 56 -10.35 15.01 17.36
C PRO A 56 -9.20 14.07 16.99
N TRP A 57 -9.46 13.04 16.19
CA TRP A 57 -8.40 12.14 15.73
C TRP A 57 -7.44 12.79 14.72
N LEU A 58 -7.89 13.76 13.91
CA LEU A 58 -7.05 14.48 12.96
C LEU A 58 -6.38 15.71 13.58
N ASP A 59 -7.07 16.39 14.49
CA ASP A 59 -6.63 17.67 15.04
C ASP A 59 -5.59 17.53 16.14
N ASN A 60 -5.70 16.48 16.95
CA ASN A 60 -4.82 16.29 18.09
C ASN A 60 -3.55 15.54 17.68
N GLY A 61 -2.40 16.06 18.10
CA GLY A 61 -1.14 15.33 18.03
C GLY A 61 -1.12 14.14 19.01
N GLY A 62 -0.29 13.15 18.72
CA GLY A 62 -0.21 11.92 19.51
C GLY A 62 0.62 10.82 18.84
N VAL A 63 0.76 9.72 19.56
CA VAL A 63 1.39 8.50 19.04
C VAL A 63 0.45 7.35 19.32
N ASP A 64 0.02 6.67 18.26
CA ASP A 64 -0.87 5.53 18.36
C ASP A 64 -0.14 4.27 17.85
N ASP A 65 -0.19 3.20 18.62
CA ASP A 65 0.25 1.89 18.13
C ASP A 65 -0.81 1.34 17.17
N ALA A 66 -0.36 0.67 16.11
CA ALA A 66 -1.25 0.19 15.07
C ALA A 66 -0.81 -1.16 14.52
N ARG A 67 -1.75 -1.83 13.86
CA ARG A 67 -1.51 -2.99 13.00
C ARG A 67 -1.90 -2.62 11.59
N VAL A 68 -1.13 -3.10 10.62
CA VAL A 68 -1.33 -2.77 9.21
C VAL A 68 -1.36 -4.03 8.37
N ARG A 69 -2.27 -4.08 7.41
CA ARG A 69 -2.28 -5.10 6.36
C ARG A 69 -2.24 -4.41 5.01
N LEU A 70 -1.22 -4.72 4.21
CA LEU A 70 -1.09 -4.20 2.85
C LEU A 70 -1.80 -5.14 1.88
N VAL A 71 -2.65 -4.56 1.03
CA VAL A 71 -3.35 -5.28 -0.04
C VAL A 71 -2.63 -5.00 -1.33
N SER A 72 -2.25 -6.05 -2.05
CA SER A 72 -1.69 -5.96 -3.40
C SER A 72 -2.48 -6.89 -4.34
N PRO A 73 -2.64 -6.54 -5.62
CA PRO A 73 -3.32 -7.41 -6.56
C PRO A 73 -2.44 -8.65 -6.79
N LEU A 74 -3.06 -9.82 -6.89
CA LEU A 74 -2.38 -11.04 -7.33
C LEU A 74 -1.72 -10.77 -8.70
N SER A 75 -0.40 -10.87 -8.78
CA SER A 75 0.29 -10.88 -10.07
C SER A 75 0.34 -12.31 -10.58
N LEU A 76 -0.24 -12.54 -11.76
CA LEU A 76 -0.08 -13.79 -12.52
C LEU A 76 1.38 -14.12 -12.83
N ALA A 77 2.30 -13.15 -12.72
CA ALA A 77 3.74 -13.30 -12.94
C ALA A 77 4.58 -13.20 -11.64
N GLY A 78 3.95 -13.21 -10.45
CA GLY A 78 4.67 -13.17 -9.16
C GLY A 78 5.35 -11.84 -8.80
N THR A 79 5.31 -10.83 -9.67
CA THR A 79 5.96 -9.53 -9.45
C THR A 79 4.94 -8.38 -9.27
N SER A 80 3.95 -8.56 -8.39
CA SER A 80 3.06 -7.43 -8.07
C SER A 80 3.77 -6.48 -7.13
N ILE A 81 4.07 -5.27 -7.61
CA ILE A 81 4.84 -4.25 -6.87
C ILE A 81 3.92 -3.10 -6.41
N ALA A 82 2.61 -3.20 -6.63
CA ALA A 82 1.68 -2.10 -6.36
C ALA A 82 0.80 -2.42 -5.16
N VAL A 83 1.01 -1.71 -4.05
CA VAL A 83 0.01 -1.64 -2.98
C VAL A 83 -1.25 -1.00 -3.56
N THR A 84 -2.36 -1.73 -3.51
CA THR A 84 -3.70 -1.27 -3.92
C THR A 84 -4.61 -0.98 -2.75
N GLY A 85 -4.21 -1.36 -1.53
CA GLY A 85 -4.92 -1.00 -0.32
C GLY A 85 -4.08 -1.06 0.93
N LEU A 86 -4.52 -0.34 1.95
CA LEU A 86 -3.92 -0.24 3.27
C LEU A 86 -5.05 -0.36 4.29
N CYS A 87 -5.02 -1.42 5.08
CA CYS A 87 -5.93 -1.61 6.21
C CYS A 87 -5.16 -1.29 7.48
N LEU A 88 -5.68 -0.40 8.33
CA LEU A 88 -5.10 -0.05 9.62
C LEU A 88 -6.07 -0.43 10.72
N ARG A 89 -5.54 -0.97 11.82
CA ARG A 89 -6.21 -1.04 13.12
C ARG A 89 -5.39 -0.26 14.12
N VAL A 90 -5.96 0.80 14.67
CA VAL A 90 -5.31 1.71 15.61
C VAL A 90 -5.76 1.34 17.01
N GLU A 91 -4.81 1.11 17.91
CA GLU A 91 -5.06 0.84 19.33
C GLU A 91 -5.19 2.19 20.06
N GLN A 92 -6.33 2.44 20.71
CA GLN A 92 -6.60 3.67 21.45
C GLN A 92 -6.14 3.54 22.91
N ALA A 93 -5.92 4.68 23.58
CA ALA A 93 -5.43 4.71 24.96
C ALA A 93 -6.40 4.06 25.97
N ASP A 94 -7.70 4.05 25.67
CA ASP A 94 -8.74 3.41 26.48
C ASP A 94 -8.91 1.90 26.20
N GLY A 95 -8.08 1.35 25.32
CA GLY A 95 -8.13 -0.05 24.89
C GLY A 95 -9.15 -0.34 23.78
N SER A 96 -9.90 0.66 23.32
CA SER A 96 -10.72 0.53 22.12
C SER A 96 -9.85 0.47 20.85
N VAL A 97 -10.48 0.13 19.72
CA VAL A 97 -9.80 0.07 18.42
C VAL A 97 -10.57 0.85 17.38
N GLY A 98 -9.83 1.49 16.46
CA GLY A 98 -10.39 2.13 15.28
C GLY A 98 -9.78 1.56 14.01
N ASP A 99 -10.62 1.22 13.03
CA ASP A 99 -10.19 0.65 11.76
C ASP A 99 -10.30 1.66 10.63
N LEU A 100 -9.29 1.69 9.75
CA LEU A 100 -9.29 2.46 8.51
C LEU A 100 -8.99 1.55 7.33
N VAL A 101 -9.67 1.81 6.23
CA VAL A 101 -9.41 1.14 4.95
C VAL A 101 -9.20 2.21 3.89
N LEU A 102 -8.02 2.22 3.29
CA LEU A 102 -7.67 3.09 2.18
C LEU A 102 -7.36 2.23 0.96
N ARG A 103 -7.82 2.67 -0.22
CA ARG A 103 -7.59 1.97 -1.48
C ARG A 103 -7.06 2.90 -2.55
N ALA A 104 -6.32 2.33 -3.48
CA ALA A 104 -5.95 3.04 -4.69
C ALA A 104 -7.25 3.44 -5.42
N PRO A 105 -7.37 4.69 -5.89
CA PRO A 105 -8.57 5.12 -6.61
C PRO A 105 -8.81 4.22 -7.82
N ALA A 106 -10.08 3.84 -8.02
CA ALA A 106 -10.47 3.02 -9.15
C ALA A 106 -10.04 3.69 -10.46
N ARG A 107 -9.35 2.95 -11.33
CA ARG A 107 -9.06 3.41 -12.68
C ARG A 107 -10.19 2.97 -13.60
N PRO A 108 -10.71 3.86 -14.46
CA PRO A 108 -11.63 3.42 -15.49
C PRO A 108 -10.94 2.43 -16.42
N ALA A 109 -11.66 1.38 -16.84
CA ALA A 109 -11.12 0.25 -17.60
C ALA A 109 -10.42 0.64 -18.92
N TRP A 110 -10.76 1.81 -19.48
CA TRP A 110 -10.20 2.32 -20.72
C TRP A 110 -8.89 3.12 -20.54
N SER A 111 -8.47 3.40 -19.31
CA SER A 111 -7.22 4.16 -19.07
C SER A 111 -6.00 3.34 -19.47
N PRO A 112 -5.16 3.83 -20.41
CA PRO A 112 -3.99 3.07 -20.83
C PRO A 112 -3.02 2.84 -19.66
N PRO A 113 -2.35 1.68 -19.59
CA PRO A 113 -1.32 1.44 -18.60
C PRO A 113 -0.19 2.46 -18.82
N SER A 114 -0.04 3.39 -17.87
CA SER A 114 0.99 4.43 -18.00
C SER A 114 2.39 3.80 -17.82
N PRO A 115 3.29 3.91 -18.81
CA PRO A 115 4.62 3.30 -18.77
C PRO A 115 5.58 3.94 -17.75
N ARG A 116 5.21 5.07 -17.13
CA ARG A 116 5.99 5.72 -16.04
C ARG A 116 5.81 5.04 -14.68
N ARG A 117 5.68 3.71 -14.65
CA ARG A 117 5.32 2.92 -13.45
C ARG A 117 6.46 2.76 -12.43
N ALA A 118 7.71 3.02 -12.81
CA ALA A 118 8.87 2.68 -11.98
C ALA A 118 9.12 3.60 -10.77
N ALA A 119 8.37 4.70 -10.60
CA ALA A 119 8.55 5.61 -9.46
C ALA A 119 7.28 6.40 -9.08
N ARG A 120 6.09 5.89 -9.43
CA ARG A 120 4.86 6.57 -9.03
C ARG A 120 4.62 6.34 -7.55
N GLU A 121 4.60 7.45 -6.82
CA GLU A 121 4.08 7.57 -5.47
C GLU A 121 2.72 6.88 -5.36
N VAL A 122 2.62 5.89 -4.46
CA VAL A 122 1.36 5.19 -4.20
C VAL A 122 0.50 6.11 -3.35
N VAL A 123 -0.69 6.43 -3.87
CA VAL A 123 -1.69 7.23 -3.15
C VAL A 123 -2.93 6.36 -2.97
N LEU A 124 -3.34 6.20 -1.72
CA LEU A 124 -4.51 5.46 -1.29
C LEU A 124 -5.48 6.45 -0.64
N VAL A 125 -6.77 6.25 -0.82
CA VAL A 125 -7.83 7.13 -0.30
C VAL A 125 -8.97 6.32 0.28
N THR A 126 -9.76 6.91 1.17
CA THR A 126 -11.03 6.34 1.64
C THR A 126 -11.98 6.12 0.47
N GLU A 127 -12.63 4.95 0.40
CA GLU A 127 -13.62 4.66 -0.66
C GLU A 127 -14.87 5.53 -0.51
N SER A 128 -15.33 5.68 0.74
CA SER A 128 -16.44 6.56 1.13
C SER A 128 -15.90 7.58 2.14
N PRO A 129 -16.31 8.86 2.06
CA PRO A 129 -16.01 9.82 3.10
C PRO A 129 -16.61 9.37 4.45
N TYR A 130 -15.92 9.70 5.54
CA TYR A 130 -16.50 9.68 6.88
C TYR A 130 -17.36 10.93 7.09
N LEU A 131 -18.30 10.88 8.03
CA LEU A 131 -19.02 12.02 8.54
C LEU A 131 -18.32 12.58 9.78
N SER A 132 -18.36 13.89 9.91
CA SER A 132 -17.94 14.64 11.10
C SER A 132 -18.85 15.86 11.25
N ASP A 133 -18.75 16.55 12.39
CA ASP A 133 -19.49 17.80 12.63
C ASP A 133 -19.08 18.92 11.66
N ALA A 134 -17.85 18.89 11.13
CA ALA A 134 -17.38 19.82 10.10
C ALA A 134 -17.80 19.43 8.67
N GLY A 135 -18.39 18.25 8.48
CA GLY A 135 -18.84 17.73 7.18
C GLY A 135 -18.11 16.45 6.74
N PRO A 136 -18.25 16.05 5.46
CA PRO A 136 -17.66 14.82 4.95
C PRO A 136 -16.13 14.88 4.96
N VAL A 137 -15.48 13.89 5.57
CA VAL A 137 -14.03 13.78 5.70
C VAL A 137 -13.50 12.70 4.80
N SER A 138 -12.55 13.02 3.91
CA SER A 138 -11.78 12.01 3.18
C SER A 138 -10.39 11.88 3.78
N LEU A 139 -9.87 10.66 3.85
CA LEU A 139 -8.49 10.39 4.25
C LEU A 139 -7.67 9.85 3.09
N ARG A 140 -6.37 10.09 3.16
CA ARG A 140 -5.38 9.68 2.16
C ARG A 140 -4.14 9.16 2.86
N ALA A 141 -3.52 8.14 2.26
CA ALA A 141 -2.16 7.71 2.57
C ALA A 141 -1.29 7.84 1.32
N ARG A 142 -0.14 8.48 1.46
CA ARG A 142 0.84 8.69 0.40
C ARG A 142 2.14 7.99 0.77
N GLN A 143 2.59 7.03 -0.02
CA GLN A 143 3.81 6.29 0.29
C GLN A 143 5.04 7.17 0.11
N THR A 144 5.79 7.41 1.18
CA THR A 144 6.99 8.26 1.21
C THR A 144 8.28 7.43 1.32
N GLY A 145 8.18 6.14 1.63
CA GLY A 145 9.30 5.21 1.68
C GLY A 145 8.86 3.74 1.64
N ALA A 146 9.81 2.82 1.77
CA ALA A 146 9.51 1.38 1.75
C ALA A 146 8.58 0.96 2.91
N GLU A 147 8.71 1.62 4.06
CA GLU A 147 8.02 1.29 5.30
C GLU A 147 7.28 2.52 5.88
N SER A 148 6.98 3.52 5.04
CA SER A 148 6.43 4.80 5.52
C SER A 148 5.39 5.39 4.59
N PHE A 149 4.34 5.91 5.21
CA PHE A 149 3.27 6.65 4.54
C PHE A 149 3.01 7.96 5.28
N GLU A 150 2.74 9.00 4.52
CA GLU A 150 2.18 10.25 5.02
C GLU A 150 0.65 10.14 4.98
N LEU A 151 -0.01 10.45 6.10
CA LEU A 151 -1.47 10.48 6.21
C LEU A 151 -1.97 11.92 6.12
N ALA A 152 -2.98 12.13 5.29
CA ALA A 152 -3.61 13.42 5.07
C ALA A 152 -5.14 13.31 5.17
N GLY A 153 -5.78 14.38 5.63
CA GLY A 153 -7.22 14.53 5.68
C GLY A 153 -7.68 15.75 4.88
N ARG A 154 -8.94 15.74 4.46
CA ARG A 154 -9.64 16.92 3.96
C ARG A 154 -11.11 16.88 4.37
N VAL A 155 -11.71 18.05 4.53
CA VAL A 155 -13.15 18.20 4.77
C VAL A 155 -13.82 18.78 3.52
N GLY A 156 -14.89 18.14 3.05
CA GLY A 156 -15.60 18.51 1.83
C GLY A 156 -14.68 18.58 0.62
N GLU A 157 -14.71 19.73 -0.07
CA GLU A 157 -13.85 20.04 -1.23
C GLU A 157 -12.55 20.76 -0.84
N GLY A 158 -12.25 20.86 0.46
CA GLY A 158 -11.06 21.54 0.96
C GLY A 158 -9.74 20.86 0.56
N ASP A 159 -8.64 21.55 0.89
CA ASP A 159 -7.30 21.07 0.62
C ASP A 159 -6.91 19.86 1.46
N TRP A 160 -6.08 18.99 0.88
CA TRP A 160 -5.44 17.90 1.61
C TRP A 160 -4.40 18.46 2.57
N GLN A 161 -4.60 18.22 3.85
CA GLN A 161 -3.67 18.60 4.90
C GLN A 161 -3.09 17.35 5.55
N VAL A 162 -1.76 17.30 5.62
CA VAL A 162 -1.04 16.23 6.31
C VAL A 162 -1.30 16.37 7.81
N PHE A 163 -1.55 15.27 8.50
CA PHE A 163 -1.75 15.26 9.95
C PHE A 163 -0.92 14.19 10.69
N ALA A 164 -0.36 13.21 9.96
CA ALA A 164 0.44 12.15 10.58
C ALA A 164 1.43 11.46 9.65
N ASP A 165 2.43 10.85 10.26
CA ASP A 165 3.31 9.85 9.63
C ASP A 165 2.96 8.45 10.13
N LEU A 166 2.73 7.51 9.21
CA LEU A 166 2.64 6.08 9.49
C LEU A 166 4.00 5.43 9.24
N ARG A 167 4.53 4.74 10.25
CA ARG A 167 5.75 3.92 10.13
C ARG A 167 5.41 2.46 10.36
N ILE A 168 5.76 1.62 9.40
CA ILE A 168 5.51 0.18 9.43
C ILE A 168 6.79 -0.53 9.83
N SER A 169 6.69 -1.52 10.69
CA SER A 169 7.80 -2.41 11.03
C SER A 169 7.84 -3.56 10.03
N SER A 170 9.02 -3.91 9.53
CA SER A 170 9.24 -5.15 8.78
C SER A 170 9.08 -6.42 9.63
N ARG A 171 8.85 -6.30 10.94
CA ARG A 171 8.57 -7.44 11.81
C ARG A 171 7.08 -7.79 11.75
N PRO A 172 6.74 -9.05 11.42
CA PRO A 172 5.38 -9.57 11.56
C PRO A 172 4.79 -9.27 12.93
N CYS A 173 3.51 -8.92 12.95
CA CYS A 173 2.78 -8.85 14.20
C CYS A 173 2.46 -10.26 14.67
N VAL A 174 3.08 -10.71 15.76
CA VAL A 174 2.68 -11.95 16.44
C VAL A 174 1.28 -11.73 17.03
N GLY A 175 0.30 -12.51 16.59
CA GLY A 175 -1.09 -12.41 17.01
C GLY A 175 -2.05 -12.88 15.91
N GLU A 176 -3.35 -12.78 16.18
CA GLU A 176 -4.38 -13.02 15.17
C GLU A 176 -4.29 -11.99 14.04
N GLU A 177 -4.42 -12.48 12.81
CA GLU A 177 -4.75 -11.64 11.67
C GLU A 177 -6.04 -10.88 11.96
N PHE A 178 -6.11 -9.61 11.58
CA PHE A 178 -7.32 -8.82 11.77
C PHE A 178 -8.05 -8.58 10.45
N GLU A 179 -9.37 -8.68 10.53
CA GLU A 179 -10.27 -8.17 9.50
C GLU A 179 -10.72 -6.74 9.90
N PRO A 180 -10.45 -5.72 9.06
CA PRO A 180 -10.84 -4.35 9.36
C PRO A 180 -12.36 -4.19 9.25
N LEU A 181 -12.97 -3.59 10.27
CA LEU A 181 -14.40 -3.30 10.35
C LEU A 181 -14.62 -1.80 10.60
N PRO A 182 -14.32 -0.92 9.62
CA PRO A 182 -14.39 0.54 9.80
C PRO A 182 -15.80 1.06 10.10
N GLU A 183 -16.84 0.27 9.83
CA GLU A 183 -18.23 0.55 10.15
C GLU A 183 -18.59 0.34 11.64
N VAL A 184 -17.75 -0.43 12.35
CA VAL A 184 -17.96 -0.84 13.76
C VAL A 184 -16.90 -0.21 14.65
N ASN A 185 -15.65 -0.27 14.21
CA ASN A 185 -14.48 0.23 14.93
C ASN A 185 -14.15 1.61 14.40
N THR A 186 -14.81 2.64 14.90
CA THR A 186 -14.63 4.02 14.44
C THR A 186 -13.48 4.70 15.17
N LEU A 187 -12.93 5.75 14.55
CA LEU A 187 -11.96 6.62 15.18
C LEU A 187 -12.66 7.87 15.72
N PRO A 188 -12.14 8.51 16.79
CA PRO A 188 -12.79 9.68 17.38
C PRO A 188 -13.08 10.80 16.38
N GLY A 189 -14.36 11.12 16.18
CA GLY A 189 -14.82 12.14 15.22
C GLY A 189 -14.92 11.69 13.77
N LEU A 190 -14.75 10.40 13.48
CA LEU A 190 -14.90 9.81 12.15
C LEU A 190 -16.03 8.77 12.16
N GLU A 191 -17.23 9.22 11.83
CA GLU A 191 -18.40 8.35 11.72
C GLU A 191 -18.49 7.78 10.29
N PRO A 192 -18.79 6.50 10.09
CA PRO A 192 -18.93 5.96 8.76
C PRO A 192 -20.18 6.52 8.07
N LEU A 193 -20.05 6.88 6.80
CA LEU A 193 -21.21 7.22 5.97
C LEU A 193 -22.00 5.95 5.67
N ARG A 194 -22.94 5.61 6.56
CA ARG A 194 -23.83 4.47 6.34
C ARG A 194 -24.61 4.67 5.05
N ALA A 195 -24.51 3.70 4.14
CA ALA A 195 -25.40 3.64 3.00
C ALA A 195 -26.84 3.55 3.54
N SER A 196 -27.65 4.57 3.25
CA SER A 196 -29.05 4.58 3.65
C SER A 196 -29.74 3.38 2.98
N PRO A 197 -30.43 2.49 3.72
CA PRO A 197 -31.05 1.29 3.15
C PRO A 197 -32.24 1.56 2.21
N PHE A 198 -32.57 2.83 1.94
CA PHE A 198 -33.76 3.26 1.19
C PHE A 198 -33.44 4.16 -0.01
N ALA A 199 -32.36 3.89 -0.73
CA ALA A 199 -32.14 4.44 -2.07
C ALA A 199 -32.32 3.34 -3.13
N SER A 200 -33.57 2.99 -3.40
CA SER A 200 -34.01 2.22 -4.58
C SER A 200 -35.42 2.64 -4.95
#